data_AF-A0A7S3ADS1-F1
#
_entry.id   AF-A0A7S3ADS1-F1
#
_cell.length_a   1.000
_cell.length_b   1.000
_cell.length_c   1.000
_cell.angle_alpha   90.00
_cell.angle_beta   90.00
_cell.angle_gamma   90.00
#
_symmetry.space_group_name_H-M   'P 1'
#
loop_
_entity.id
_entity.type
_entity.pdbx_description
1 polymer ?
#
loop_
_entity_poly.entity_id
_entity_poly.type
_entity_poly.pdbx_seq_one_letter_code
_entity_poly.pdbx_strand_id
1 'polypeptide(L)'
;VWAVEVAPVCRDDLVRLPRPLSSPQGRVGPLALVSRIGHSIHLLDPTTGGAAEITNDVYWRQPFTPLATKHHLSTFIVLDSDLDQSPWQQPQEAPLPGGKIGANAKGGNAKG
;
A
#
# COMPACT_ATOMS: atom_id res chain seq x y z
N VAL A 1 18.69 -30.67 15.47
CA VAL A 1 18.29 -29.48 16.25
C VAL A 1 17.69 -28.49 15.27
N TRP A 2 16.54 -27.92 15.60
CA TRP A 2 15.86 -26.94 14.77
C TRP A 2 15.90 -25.60 15.52
N ALA A 3 16.27 -24.53 14.83
CA ALA A 3 16.22 -23.17 15.33
C ALA A 3 15.27 -22.37 14.45
N VAL A 4 14.29 -21.72 15.05
CA VAL A 4 13.26 -20.93 14.37
C VAL A 4 13.36 -19.51 14.89
N GLU A 5 13.43 -18.55 13.97
CA GLU A 5 13.45 -17.13 14.29
C GLU A 5 12.17 -16.47 13.76
N VAL A 6 11.60 -15.57 14.57
CA VAL A 6 10.42 -14.78 14.22
C VAL A 6 10.87 -13.33 14.06
N ALA A 7 10.32 -12.64 13.06
CA ALA A 7 10.57 -11.23 12.86
C ALA A 7 10.26 -10.43 14.14
N PRO A 8 11.21 -9.63 14.68
CA PRO A 8 11.03 -8.86 15.92
C PRO A 8 10.17 -7.60 15.73
N VAL A 9 8.98 -7.75 15.14
CA VAL A 9 8.01 -6.67 14.92
C VAL A 9 6.62 -7.12 15.37
N CYS A 10 5.87 -6.21 16.01
CA CYS A 10 4.53 -6.45 16.50
C CYS A 10 3.51 -5.57 15.79
N ARG A 11 2.24 -5.92 15.94
CA ARG A 11 1.12 -5.03 15.61
C ARG A 11 1.25 -3.73 16.43
N ASP A 12 0.91 -2.62 15.79
CA ASP A 12 0.94 -1.25 16.34
C ASP A 12 2.35 -0.70 16.59
N ASP A 13 3.40 -1.36 16.08
CA ASP A 13 4.75 -0.81 16.07
C ASP A 13 4.92 0.19 14.92
N LEU A 14 5.66 1.26 15.19
CA LEU A 14 6.13 2.21 14.19
C LEU A 14 7.48 1.73 13.65
N VAL A 15 7.58 1.49 12.35
CA VAL A 15 8.80 0.99 11.70
C VAL A 15 9.34 2.00 10.68
N ARG A 16 10.65 1.98 10.49
CA ARG A 16 11.32 2.69 9.40
C ARG A 16 11.72 1.70 8.32
N LEU A 17 11.22 1.89 7.11
CA LEU A 17 11.49 0.99 6.01
C LEU A 17 12.86 1.27 5.36
N PRO A 18 13.60 0.22 4.96
CA PRO A 18 14.76 0.34 4.09
C PRO A 18 14.38 1.03 2.78
N ARG A 19 15.31 1.80 2.20
CA ARG A 19 15.08 2.54 0.95
C ARG A 19 14.49 1.69 -0.19
N PRO A 20 14.87 0.42 -0.39
CA PRO A 20 14.30 -0.39 -1.47
C PRO A 20 12.83 -0.79 -1.24
N LEU A 21 12.37 -0.81 0.02
CA LEU A 21 10.99 -1.14 0.39
C LEU A 21 10.09 0.09 0.49
N SER A 22 10.67 1.29 0.65
CA SER A 22 9.96 2.56 0.69
C SER A 22 9.94 3.24 -0.68
N SER A 23 8.83 3.86 -1.07
CA SER A 23 8.78 4.72 -2.25
C SER A 23 8.05 6.02 -1.91
N PRO A 24 8.69 7.20 -2.04
CA PRO A 24 8.03 8.48 -1.78
C PRO A 24 6.81 8.75 -2.69
N GLN A 25 6.76 8.10 -3.85
CA GLN A 25 5.65 8.17 -4.81
C GLN A 25 4.86 6.87 -4.92
N GLY A 26 5.15 5.87 -4.07
CA GLY A 26 4.51 4.55 -4.10
C GLY A 26 3.51 4.36 -2.97
N ARG A 27 3.13 3.10 -2.72
CA ARG A 27 2.09 2.72 -1.75
C ARG A 27 2.47 2.92 -0.28
N VAL A 28 3.75 3.08 0.07
CA VAL A 28 4.16 3.28 1.47
C VAL A 28 5.44 4.11 1.55
N GLY A 29 5.41 5.14 2.40
CA GLY A 29 6.56 5.99 2.68
C GLY A 29 7.66 5.30 3.51
N PRO A 30 8.71 6.05 3.89
CA PRO A 30 9.81 5.53 4.71
C PRO A 30 9.41 5.21 6.16
N LEU A 31 8.26 5.70 6.63
CA LEU A 31 7.69 5.41 7.93
C LEU A 31 6.34 4.72 7.74
N ALA A 32 6.12 3.65 8.47
CA ALA A 32 4.86 2.91 8.42
C ALA A 32 4.52 2.32 9.78
N LEU A 33 3.23 2.15 10.04
CA LEU A 33 2.69 1.40 11.16
C LEU A 33 2.44 -0.05 10.74
N VAL A 34 2.77 -0.99 11.62
CA VAL A 34 2.41 -2.39 11.42
C VAL A 34 0.93 -2.58 11.77
N SER A 35 0.08 -2.73 10.76
CA SER A 35 -1.37 -2.85 10.95
C SER A 35 -1.79 -4.29 11.28
N ARG A 36 -1.10 -5.29 10.71
CA ARG A 36 -1.39 -6.70 10.92
C ARG A 36 -0.12 -7.56 10.76
N ILE A 37 0.02 -8.53 11.65
CA ILE A 37 1.04 -9.59 11.57
C ILE A 37 0.35 -10.92 11.30
N GLY A 38 0.80 -11.64 10.27
CA GLY A 38 0.33 -12.98 9.90
C GLY A 38 1.42 -13.77 9.19
N HIS A 39 1.08 -14.45 8.09
CA HIS A 39 2.08 -15.07 7.20
C HIS A 39 3.01 -14.01 6.55
N SER A 40 2.48 -12.80 6.38
CA SER A 40 3.17 -11.60 5.92
C SER A 40 2.97 -10.45 6.92
N ILE A 41 3.79 -9.42 6.80
CA ILE A 41 3.73 -8.20 7.60
C ILE A 41 2.97 -7.15 6.78
N HIS A 42 1.84 -6.67 7.30
CA HIS A 42 1.07 -5.60 6.66
C HIS A 42 1.42 -4.26 7.29
N LEU A 43 1.66 -3.29 6.42
CA LEU A 43 2.10 -1.95 6.77
C LEU A 43 1.07 -0.92 6.29
N LEU A 44 0.94 0.15 7.05
CA LEU A 44 0.08 1.30 6.74
C LEU A 44 0.89 2.59 6.91
N ASP A 45 0.88 3.45 5.90
CA ASP A 45 1.43 4.79 5.98
C ASP A 45 0.39 5.72 6.66
N PRO A 46 0.71 6.33 7.81
CA PRO A 46 -0.22 7.19 8.52
C PRO A 46 -0.47 8.54 7.82
N THR A 47 0.38 8.94 6.86
CA THR A 47 0.26 10.22 6.16
C THR A 47 -0.54 10.12 4.86
N THR A 48 -0.36 9.03 4.12
CA THR A 48 -1.00 8.84 2.80
C THR A 48 -2.14 7.83 2.83
N GLY A 49 -2.29 7.06 3.90
CA GLY A 49 -3.23 5.92 3.97
C GLY A 49 -2.80 4.73 3.09
N GLY A 50 -1.63 4.81 2.46
CA GLY A 50 -1.12 3.75 1.61
C GLY A 50 -0.78 2.49 2.39
N ALA A 51 -1.18 1.33 1.86
CA ALA A 51 -0.93 0.03 2.48
C ALA A 51 0.10 -0.77 1.69
N ALA A 52 0.99 -1.49 2.37
CA ALA A 52 1.95 -2.41 1.76
C ALA A 52 1.97 -3.76 2.49
N GLU A 53 2.43 -4.79 1.79
CA GLU A 53 2.57 -6.14 2.33
C GLU A 53 4.00 -6.61 2.10
N ILE A 54 4.64 -7.07 3.17
CA ILE A 54 6.01 -7.60 3.16
C ILE A 54 5.93 -9.10 3.45
N THR A 55 6.37 -9.91 2.48
CA THR A 55 6.45 -11.36 2.65
C THR A 55 7.66 -11.74 3.51
N ASN A 56 7.66 -12.97 4.01
CA ASN A 56 8.74 -13.50 4.85
C ASN A 56 10.11 -13.42 4.14
N ASP A 57 10.18 -13.84 2.88
CA ASP A 57 11.42 -13.79 2.08
C ASP A 57 11.97 -12.37 1.90
N VAL A 58 11.08 -11.39 1.74
CA VAL A 58 11.49 -9.99 1.58
C VAL A 58 12.00 -9.43 2.90
N TYR A 59 11.30 -9.71 4.01
CA TYR A 59 11.73 -9.26 5.34
C TYR A 59 13.12 -9.76 5.68
N TRP A 60 13.40 -11.07 5.52
CA TRP A 60 14.70 -11.63 5.89
C TRP A 60 15.85 -11.19 4.99
N ARG A 61 15.59 -10.73 3.76
CA ARG A 61 16.62 -10.12 2.90
C ARG A 61 16.96 -8.69 3.31
N GLN A 62 16.01 -7.96 3.87
CA GLN A 62 16.16 -6.56 4.28
C GLN A 62 15.42 -6.31 5.60
N PRO A 63 15.93 -6.86 6.72
CA PRO A 63 15.24 -6.78 7.99
C PRO A 63 15.20 -5.33 8.48
N PHE A 64 14.12 -5.01 9.18
CA PHE A 64 13.94 -3.74 9.86
C PHE A 64 13.42 -3.97 11.27
N THR A 65 13.73 -3.02 12.15
CA THR A 65 13.35 -3.03 13.57
C THR A 65 12.34 -1.92 13.85
N PRO A 66 11.50 -2.09 14.89
CA PRO A 66 10.59 -1.03 15.31
C PRO A 66 11.40 0.18 15.81
N LEU A 67 11.00 1.37 15.37
CA LEU A 67 11.47 2.66 15.87
C LEU A 67 10.81 3.00 17.21
N ALA A 68 9.51 2.70 17.33
CA ALA A 68 8.75 2.79 18.56
C ALA A 68 7.78 1.59 18.64
N THR A 69 7.65 1.05 19.83
CA THR A 69 6.70 -0.04 20.11
C THR A 69 5.42 0.50 20.73
N LYS A 70 4.40 -0.36 20.84
CA LYS A 70 3.14 -0.05 21.54
C LYS A 70 3.29 0.53 22.95
N HIS A 71 4.42 0.30 23.62
CA HIS A 71 4.69 0.83 24.96
C HIS A 71 4.88 2.35 24.99
N HIS A 72 5.21 2.97 23.85
CA HIS A 72 5.36 4.42 23.74
C HIS A 72 4.05 5.14 23.35
N LEU A 73 2.94 4.41 23.19
CA LEU A 73 1.65 5.01 22.85
C LEU A 73 1.13 5.86 24.02
N SER A 74 0.67 7.05 23.68
CA SER A 74 0.07 8.00 24.62
C SER A 74 -1.31 8.40 24.11
N THR A 75 -2.23 8.72 25.03
CA THR A 75 -3.58 9.16 24.68
C THR A 75 -3.56 10.62 24.26
N PHE A 76 -4.26 10.93 23.17
CA PHE A 76 -4.46 12.28 22.67
C PHE A 76 -5.97 12.59 22.60
N ILE A 77 -6.32 13.87 22.73
CA ILE A 77 -7.69 14.37 22.53
C ILE A 77 -7.75 15.01 21.14
N VAL A 78 -8.69 14.55 20.32
CA VAL A 78 -8.93 15.13 18.98
C VAL A 78 -9.73 16.42 19.16
N LEU A 79 -9.19 17.53 18.65
CA LEU A 79 -9.84 18.84 18.70
C LEU A 79 -10.75 19.08 17.50
N ASP A 80 -10.33 18.61 16.32
CA ASP A 80 -11.04 18.80 15.05
C ASP A 80 -10.65 17.71 14.04
N SER A 81 -11.47 17.51 13.01
CA SER A 81 -11.21 16.57 11.92
C SER A 81 -11.83 17.02 10.59
N ASP A 82 -10.99 17.22 9.58
CA ASP A 82 -11.41 17.47 8.21
C ASP A 82 -11.20 16.24 7.32
N LEU A 83 -12.11 16.05 6.36
CA LEU A 83 -11.88 15.07 5.30
C LEU A 83 -10.90 15.65 4.29
N ASP A 84 -9.89 14.86 3.92
CA ASP A 84 -9.04 15.19 2.81
C ASP A 84 -9.86 15.17 1.51
N GLN A 85 -10.05 16.34 0.91
CA GLN A 85 -10.79 16.53 -0.35
C GLN A 85 -9.85 16.52 -1.57
N SER A 86 -8.63 15.98 -1.43
CA SER A 86 -7.68 15.99 -2.55
C SER A 86 -8.33 15.33 -3.79
N PRO A 87 -8.27 15.99 -4.97
CA PRO A 87 -8.81 15.42 -6.21
C PRO A 87 -8.12 14.10 -6.62
N TRP A 88 -6.99 13.78 -6.00
CA TRP A 88 -6.08 12.69 -6.35
C TRP A 88 -6.43 11.36 -5.66
N GLN A 89 -7.47 11.31 -4.81
CA GLN A 89 -8.02 10.05 -4.26
C GLN A 89 -8.94 9.28 -5.22
N GLN A 90 -9.25 9.79 -6.42
CA GLN A 90 -10.05 9.03 -7.38
C GLN A 90 -9.29 7.78 -7.83
N PRO A 91 -9.90 6.58 -7.80
CA PRO A 91 -9.34 5.42 -8.48
C PRO A 91 -9.09 5.80 -9.94
N GLN A 92 -7.83 5.88 -10.33
CA GLN A 92 -7.45 6.03 -11.72
C GLN A 92 -7.89 4.76 -12.45
N GLU A 93 -9.11 4.73 -12.97
CA GLU A 93 -9.52 3.75 -13.97
C GLU A 93 -8.51 3.84 -15.10
N ALA A 94 -7.67 2.82 -15.22
CA ALA A 94 -6.79 2.69 -16.38
C ALA A 94 -7.69 2.79 -17.63
N PRO A 95 -7.36 3.66 -18.60
CA PRO A 95 -8.10 3.70 -19.85
C PRO A 95 -8.15 2.28 -20.41
N LEU A 96 -9.36 1.74 -20.58
CA LEU A 96 -9.55 0.44 -21.22
C LEU A 96 -8.77 0.47 -22.54
N PRO A 97 -7.92 -0.53 -22.84
CA PRO A 97 -7.21 -0.55 -24.12
C PRO A 97 -8.27 -0.54 -25.22
N GLY A 98 -8.32 0.58 -25.94
CA GLY A 98 -9.29 0.86 -26.98
C GLY A 98 -9.22 -0.19 -28.07
N GLY A 99 -10.06 -1.22 -27.97
CA GLY A 99 -10.36 -2.13 -29.05
C GLY A 99 -11.18 -1.39 -30.10
N LYS A 100 -10.53 -0.81 -31.10
CA LYS A 100 -11.20 -0.40 -32.33
C LYS A 100 -11.79 -1.65 -32.98
N ILE A 101 -13.08 -1.89 -32.82
CA ILE A 101 -13.82 -2.77 -33.74
C ILE A 101 -13.96 -2.03 -35.07
N GLY A 102 -12.98 -2.23 -35.95
CA GLY A 102 -13.09 -1.80 -37.34
C GLY A 102 -14.17 -2.64 -38.04
N ALA A 103 -15.38 -2.12 -38.17
CA ALA A 103 -16.35 -2.59 -39.15
C ALA A 103 -16.21 -1.74 -40.41
N ASN A 104 -15.42 -2.23 -41.38
CA ASN A 104 -15.30 -1.63 -42.71
C ASN A 104 -16.22 -2.36 -43.72
N ALA A 105 -17.18 -1.59 -44.24
CA ALA A 105 -17.83 -1.57 -45.56
C ALA A 105 -18.16 -2.84 -46.36
N LYS A 106 -19.43 -2.88 -46.81
CA LYS A 106 -19.94 -2.95 -48.22
C LYS A 106 -21.46 -3.19 -48.09
N GLY A 107 -22.41 -2.51 -48.73
CA GLY A 107 -22.50 -1.86 -50.04
C GLY A 107 -23.80 -2.37 -50.67
N GLY A 108 -24.69 -1.50 -51.18
CA GLY A 108 -25.83 -1.96 -52.01
C GLY A 108 -27.09 -1.10 -51.95
N ASN A 109 -27.26 -0.24 -52.95
CA ASN A 109 -28.47 0.49 -53.31
C ASN A 109 -29.46 -0.43 -54.06
N ALA A 110 -30.75 -0.38 -53.73
CA ALA A 110 -31.85 -0.48 -54.71
C ALA A 110 -33.19 -0.10 -54.03
N LYS A 111 -33.75 1.06 -54.35
CA LYS A 111 -35.19 1.34 -54.20
C LYS A 111 -35.83 1.24 -55.59
N GLY A 112 -36.74 0.29 -55.74
CA GLY A 112 -37.85 0.33 -56.69
C GLY A 112 -39.13 0.70 -55.95
#